data_AF-A0AA40IRI6-F1
#
_entry.id   AF-A0AA40IRI6-F1
#
_cell.length_a   1.000
_cell.length_b   1.000
_cell.length_c   1.000
_cell.angle_alpha   90.00
_cell.angle_beta   90.00
_cell.angle_gamma   90.00
#
_symmetry.space_group_name_H-M   'P 1'
#
loop_
_entity.id
_entity.type
_entity.pdbx_description
1 polymer ?
#
loop_
_entity_poly.entity_id
_entity_poly.type
_entity_poly.pdbx_seq_one_letter_code
_entity_poly.pdbx_strand_id
1 'polypeptide(L)' 'MDRWDIYEVLKNNKDIKIKEIEETNSQEVKEGVIEFLLMKNHTSLKIQRSGQIVTTQK' A
#
# COMPACT_ATOMS: atom_id res chain seq x y z
N MET A 1 7.31 13.81 -3.82
CA MET A 1 6.83 12.58 -4.49
C MET A 1 5.32 12.55 -4.46
N ASP A 2 4.70 11.73 -5.30
CA ASP A 2 3.28 11.43 -5.20
C ASP A 2 3.01 10.01 -4.66
N ARG A 3 1.73 9.67 -4.46
CA ARG A 3 1.30 8.34 -4.00
C ARG A 3 1.82 7.18 -4.86
N TRP A 4 1.98 7.38 -6.18
CA TRP A 4 2.39 6.32 -7.10
C TRP A 4 3.88 6.05 -6.99
N ASP A 5 4.69 7.09 -6.81
CA ASP A 5 6.12 6.96 -6.52
C ASP A 5 6.33 6.10 -5.27
N ILE A 6 5.57 6.37 -4.19
CA ILE A 6 5.67 5.65 -2.92
C ILE A 6 5.22 4.20 -3.06
N TYR A 7 4.11 3.97 -3.78
CA TYR A 7 3.65 2.63 -4.12
C TYR A 7 4.73 1.84 -4.89
N GLU A 8 5.35 2.45 -5.90
CA GLU A 8 6.36 1.81 -6.74
C GLU A 8 7.66 1.49 -5.98
N VAL A 9 8.05 2.36 -5.05
CA VAL A 9 9.17 2.12 -4.13
C VAL A 9 8.91 0.88 -3.28
N LEU A 10 7.76 0.81 -2.63
CA LEU A 10 7.37 -0.31 -1.77
C LEU A 10 7.19 -1.62 -2.55
N LYS A 11 6.57 -1.55 -3.73
CA LYS A 11 6.29 -2.72 -4.58
C LYS A 11 7.55 -3.37 -5.11
N ASN A 12 8.50 -2.57 -5.58
CA ASN A 12 9.69 -3.07 -6.27
C ASN A 12 10.93 -3.08 -5.38
N ASN A 13 10.81 -2.72 -4.10
CA ASN A 13 11.94 -2.49 -3.20
C ASN A 13 12.98 -1.54 -3.83
N LYS A 14 12.52 -0.47 -4.51
CA LYS A 14 13.44 0.52 -5.08
C LYS A 14 14.11 1.29 -3.97
N ASP A 15 15.37 1.61 -4.17
CA ASP A 15 16.11 2.45 -3.24
C ASP A 15 15.57 3.89 -3.27
N ILE A 16 15.48 4.52 -2.10
CA ILE A 16 14.94 5.86 -1.95
C ILE A 16 15.69 6.61 -0.85
N LYS A 17 15.95 7.89 -1.08
CA LYS A 17 16.53 8.75 -0.06
C LYS A 17 15.48 9.11 0.97
N ILE A 18 15.74 8.82 2.25
CA ILE A 18 14.83 9.16 3.36
C ILE A 18 14.40 10.63 3.34
N LYS A 19 15.31 11.54 2.98
CA LYS A 19 15.02 12.98 2.88
C LYS A 19 13.88 13.29 1.90
N GLU A 20 13.77 12.55 0.80
CA GLU A 20 12.68 12.73 -0.18
C GLU A 20 11.32 12.31 0.41
N ILE A 21 11.30 11.33 1.34
CA ILE A 21 10.10 10.93 2.08
C ILE A 21 9.73 12.00 3.12
N GLU A 22 10.71 12.51 3.87
CA GLU A 22 10.49 13.53 4.92
C GLU A 22 9.93 14.84 4.35
N GLU A 23 10.35 15.22 3.14
CA GLU A 23 9.88 16.43 2.44
C GLU A 23 8.57 16.20 1.67
N THR A 24 8.12 14.94 1.53
CA THR A 24 6.87 14.62 0.83
C THR A 24 5.65 14.88 1.71
N ASN A 25 4.57 15.37 1.11
CA ASN A 25 3.29 15.57 1.79
C ASN A 25 2.84 14.26 2.47
N SER A 26 2.59 14.33 3.78
CA SER A 26 2.16 13.18 4.58
C SER A 26 0.93 12.45 4.02
N GLN A 27 0.02 13.15 3.33
CA GLN A 27 -1.14 12.54 2.67
C GLN A 27 -0.72 11.62 1.52
N GLU A 28 0.24 12.03 0.68
CA GLU A 28 0.74 11.20 -0.41
C GLU A 28 1.45 9.94 0.13
N VAL A 29 2.21 10.09 1.23
CA VAL A 29 2.84 8.96 1.93
C VAL A 29 1.81 7.97 2.44
N LYS A 30 0.80 8.47 3.15
CA LYS A 30 -0.27 7.65 3.69
C LYS A 30 -1.01 6.89 2.59
N GLU A 31 -1.36 7.59 1.51
CA GLU A 31 -2.14 7.03 0.42
C GLU A 31 -1.33 6.00 -0.39
N GLY A 32 -0.05 6.28 -0.69
CA GLY A 32 0.83 5.31 -1.36
C GLY A 32 1.05 4.03 -0.55
N VAL A 33 1.19 4.15 0.78
CA VAL A 33 1.28 2.98 1.69
C VAL A 33 -0.04 2.19 1.70
N ILE A 34 -1.19 2.87 1.76
CA ILE A 34 -2.51 2.22 1.71
C ILE A 34 -2.67 1.44 0.40
N GLU A 35 -2.37 2.06 -0.74
CA GLU A 35 -2.45 1.42 -2.07
C GLU A 35 -1.55 0.17 -2.14
N PHE A 36 -0.31 0.27 -1.65
CA PHE A 36 0.60 -0.86 -1.59
C PHE A 36 0.04 -2.00 -0.74
N LEU A 37 -0.48 -1.70 0.46
CA LEU A 37 -1.05 -2.70 1.36
C LEU A 37 -2.32 -3.32 0.78
N LEU A 38 -3.18 -2.53 0.14
CA LEU A 38 -4.36 -3.05 -0.55
C LEU A 38 -3.93 -4.01 -1.65
N MET A 39 -3.03 -3.62 -2.56
CA MET A 39 -2.62 -4.48 -3.67
C MET A 39 -1.85 -5.73 -3.21
N LYS A 40 -0.98 -5.61 -2.20
CA LYS A 40 -0.28 -6.75 -1.59
C LYS A 40 -1.27 -7.72 -0.93
N ASN A 41 -2.30 -7.19 -0.28
CA ASN A 41 -3.34 -8.00 0.35
C ASN A 41 -4.41 -8.46 -0.65
N HIS A 42 -4.58 -7.85 -1.83
CA HIS A 42 -5.52 -8.32 -2.85
C HIS A 42 -5.12 -9.67 -3.46
N THR A 43 -3.92 -10.18 -3.17
CA THR A 43 -3.56 -11.60 -3.40
C THR A 43 -4.08 -12.54 -2.29
N SER A 44 -4.61 -12.03 -1.17
CA SER A 44 -5.15 -12.82 -0.04
C SER A 44 -6.05 -12.06 0.96
N LEU A 45 -6.96 -11.17 0.51
CA LEU A 45 -7.91 -10.49 1.41
C LEU A 45 -9.00 -11.47 1.84
N LYS A 46 -8.70 -12.29 2.85
CA LYS A 46 -9.72 -12.85 3.73
C LYS A 46 -10.15 -11.75 4.68
N ILE A 47 -11.13 -10.96 4.28
CA ILE A 47 -11.75 -9.98 5.17
C ILE A 47 -12.54 -10.77 6.22
N GLN A 48 -11.96 -11.02 7.39
CA GLN A 48 -12.72 -11.47 8.56
C GLN A 48 -13.37 -10.24 9.20
N ARG A 49 -14.57 -9.90 8.74
CA ARG A 49 -15.51 -9.16 9.58
C ARG A 49 -16.11 -10.17 10.55
N SER A 50 -16.01 -9.88 11.84
CA SER A 50 -16.67 -10.53 12.97
C SER A 50 -17.55 -11.73 12.58
N GLY A 51 -16.96 -12.91 12.46
CA GLY A 51 -17.69 -14.19 12.37
C GLY A 51 -18.04 -14.76 10.99
N GLN A 52 -17.71 -14.12 9.85
CA GLN A 52 -17.92 -14.75 8.53
C GLN A 52 -16.73 -14.59 7.59
N ILE A 53 -16.15 -15.73 7.18
CA ILE A 53 -15.20 -15.80 6.08
C ILE A 53 -16.01 -15.82 4.79
N VAL A 54 -16.09 -14.69 4.10
CA VAL A 54 -16.60 -14.66 2.73
C VAL A 54 -15.42 -14.85 1.78
N THR A 55 -15.41 -15.97 1.08
CA THR A 55 -14.42 -16.25 0.03
C THR A 55 -15.07 -15.91 -1.30
N THR A 56 -14.70 -14.78 -1.91
CA THR A 56 -15.14 -14.48 -3.27
C THR A 56 -14.18 -15.19 -4.23
N GLN A 57 -14.64 -16.24 -4.89
CA GLN A 57 -13.95 -16.80 -6.05
C GLN A 57 -14.30 -16.00 -7.31
N LYS A 58 -13.34 -16.04 -8.22
CA LYS A 58 -13.14 -15.28 -9.46
C LYS A 58 -14.37 -15.12 -10.36
#